data_AF-A0A0F9A229-F1
#
_entry.id   AF-A0A0F9A229-F1
#
_cell.length_a   1.000
_cell.length_b   1.000
_cell.length_c   1.000
_cell.angle_alpha   90.00
_cell.angle_beta   90.00
_cell.angle_gamma   90.00
#
_symmetry.space_group_name_H-M   'P 1'
#
loop_
_entity.id
_entity.type
_entity.pdbx_description
1 polymer ?
#
loop_
_entity_poly.entity_id
_entity_poly.type
_entity_poly.pdbx_seq_one_letter_code
_entity_poly.pdbx_strand_id
1 'polypeptide(L)'
;MRKDPFEENDEMHFINEPFLTEEGFVNEACMNELGEAIRNMPKTYERLSHNLEWSEKRWTFRKEITRSFAKWATSQSSYPCPEGLEKIIDYLDICLKKEVDWGEDEMAKLSLCEINKLLYDILYEQGLSVFDDWNVPKKEWRDTVFMCIGEAERANPDYGYISLDALLHNVCLDIRTERRENDRFDAKFKEKYGELK
;
A
#
# COMPACT_ATOMS: atom_id res chain seq x y z
N MET A 1 -8.34 12.15 33.42
CA MET A 1 -7.25 12.53 32.51
C MET A 1 -7.18 11.47 31.44
N ARG A 2 -7.49 11.82 30.18
CA ARG A 2 -7.19 10.94 29.04
C ARG A 2 -5.68 11.02 28.85
N LYS A 3 -4.98 9.91 29.00
CA LYS A 3 -3.58 9.84 28.58
C LYS A 3 -3.55 10.08 27.07
N ASP A 4 -2.64 10.92 26.61
CA ASP A 4 -2.41 11.09 25.18
C ASP A 4 -1.98 9.73 24.62
N PRO A 5 -2.61 9.22 23.55
CA PRO A 5 -2.28 7.91 22.98
C PRO A 5 -0.91 7.88 22.26
N PHE A 6 -0.10 8.94 22.40
CA PHE A 6 1.22 9.08 21.79
C PHE A 6 2.38 8.91 22.79
N GLU A 7 2.10 8.57 24.06
CA GLU A 7 3.13 8.49 25.13
C GLU A 7 3.83 7.12 25.30
N GLU A 8 3.72 6.19 24.35
CA GLU A 8 4.46 4.91 24.41
C GLU A 8 5.44 4.78 23.24
N ASN A 9 6.68 5.26 23.48
CA ASN A 9 7.93 4.92 22.77
C ASN A 9 7.99 5.07 21.23
N ASP A 10 7.74 6.27 20.70
CA ASP A 10 8.36 6.67 19.43
C ASP A 10 9.75 7.25 19.75
N GLU A 11 10.75 6.39 20.00
CA GLU A 11 12.15 6.83 19.95
C GLU A 11 12.43 7.28 18.50
N MET A 12 12.43 8.59 18.29
CA MET A 12 12.80 9.17 17.01
C MET A 12 14.29 8.90 16.78
N HIS A 13 14.58 7.85 16.02
CA HIS A 13 15.95 7.49 15.64
C HIS A 13 16.39 8.38 14.47
N PHE A 14 17.49 9.11 14.67
CA PHE A 14 18.12 9.92 13.64
C PHE A 14 19.22 9.10 12.96
N ILE A 15 19.40 9.34 11.65
CA ILE A 15 20.57 8.89 10.91
C ILE A 15 21.78 9.61 11.50
N ASN A 16 22.81 8.85 11.88
CA ASN A 16 23.98 9.38 12.57
C ASN A 16 25.00 9.98 11.59
N GLU A 17 25.08 9.42 10.38
CA GLU A 17 26.04 9.84 9.38
C GLU A 17 25.54 11.06 8.56
N PRO A 18 26.40 12.07 8.30
CA PRO A 18 26.01 13.23 7.50
C PRO A 18 25.72 12.83 6.06
N PHE A 19 24.73 13.47 5.42
CA PHE A 19 24.32 13.16 4.05
C PHE A 19 25.43 13.41 3.01
N LEU A 20 26.21 14.48 3.21
CA LEU A 20 27.34 14.82 2.34
C LEU A 20 28.66 14.64 3.08
N THR A 21 29.68 14.20 2.35
CA THR A 21 31.08 14.27 2.79
C THR A 21 31.57 15.72 2.81
N GLU A 22 32.72 15.97 3.44
CA GLU A 22 33.36 17.30 3.43
C GLU A 22 33.67 17.83 2.02
N GLU A 23 33.79 16.92 1.05
CA GLU A 23 34.05 17.22 -0.37
C GLU A 23 32.76 17.45 -1.19
N GLY A 24 31.58 17.34 -0.56
CA GLY A 24 30.28 17.58 -1.20
C GLY A 24 29.71 16.38 -1.97
N PHE A 25 30.28 15.17 -1.80
CA PHE A 25 29.72 13.94 -2.37
C PHE A 25 28.72 13.29 -1.42
N VAL A 26 27.81 12.45 -1.93
CA VAL A 26 26.89 11.66 -1.10
C VAL A 26 27.69 10.69 -0.23
N ASN A 27 27.46 10.69 1.07
CA ASN A 27 28.12 9.81 2.01
C ASN A 27 27.53 8.38 1.92
N GLU A 28 28.33 7.42 1.47
CA GLU A 28 27.91 6.01 1.39
C GLU A 28 27.50 5.43 2.75
N ALA A 29 28.12 5.86 3.85
CA ALA A 29 27.76 5.39 5.19
C ALA A 29 26.33 5.83 5.57
N CYS A 30 25.99 7.09 5.26
CA CYS A 30 24.63 7.61 5.42
C CYS A 30 23.62 6.84 4.56
N MET A 31 23.96 6.52 3.31
CA MET A 31 23.09 5.75 2.42
C MET A 31 22.92 4.30 2.88
N ASN A 32 23.96 3.68 3.45
CA ASN A 32 23.89 2.34 4.04
C ASN A 32 23.02 2.33 5.29
N GLU A 33 23.18 3.30 6.19
CA GLU A 33 22.36 3.46 7.40
C GLU A 33 20.89 3.69 7.03
N LEU A 34 20.63 4.56 6.04
CA LEU A 34 19.28 4.77 5.49
C LEU A 34 18.71 3.46 4.90
N GLY A 35 19.51 2.73 4.13
CA GLY A 35 19.11 1.45 3.55
C GLY A 35 18.80 0.38 4.61
N GLU A 36 19.58 0.30 5.69
CA GLU A 36 19.31 -0.56 6.83
C GLU A 36 18.04 -0.17 7.59
N ALA A 37 17.85 1.13 7.86
CA ALA A 37 16.65 1.63 8.50
C ALA A 37 15.38 1.31 7.68
N ILE A 38 15.45 1.43 6.36
CA ILE A 38 14.35 1.07 5.45
C ILE A 38 14.10 -0.44 5.49
N ARG A 39 15.15 -1.28 5.41
CA ARG A 39 15.02 -2.75 5.42
C ARG A 39 14.46 -3.29 6.73
N ASN A 40 14.82 -2.67 7.85
CA ASN A 40 14.38 -3.06 9.19
C ASN A 40 13.05 -2.42 9.60
N MET A 41 12.41 -1.66 8.72
CA MET A 41 11.13 -1.03 9.02
C MET A 41 10.05 -2.13 9.21
N PRO A 42 9.33 -2.13 10.35
CA PRO A 42 8.24 -3.08 10.57
C PRO A 42 7.18 -2.97 9.48
N LYS A 43 6.46 -4.07 9.25
CA LYS A 43 5.41 -4.09 8.22
C LYS A 43 4.30 -3.11 8.58
N THR A 44 3.60 -2.60 7.55
CA THR A 44 2.58 -1.55 7.75
C THR A 44 1.53 -1.96 8.77
N TYR A 45 1.05 -3.21 8.73
CA TYR A 45 0.06 -3.72 9.68
C TYR A 45 0.57 -3.80 11.12
N GLU A 46 1.88 -3.97 11.33
CA GLU A 46 2.51 -3.98 12.65
C GLU A 46 2.72 -2.55 13.15
N ARG A 47 3.37 -1.73 12.32
CA ARG A 47 3.69 -0.33 12.63
C ARG A 47 2.45 0.50 12.99
N LEU A 48 1.32 0.23 12.34
CA LEU A 48 0.08 1.02 12.53
C LEU A 48 -0.97 0.30 13.39
N SER A 49 -0.60 -0.82 14.02
CA SER A 49 -1.51 -1.63 14.85
C SER A 49 -2.10 -0.88 16.05
N HIS A 50 -1.38 0.09 16.60
CA HIS A 50 -1.85 0.95 17.71
C HIS A 50 -2.62 2.18 17.23
N ASN A 51 -2.62 2.47 15.94
CA ASN A 51 -3.42 3.56 15.39
C ASN A 51 -4.89 3.14 15.37
N LEU A 52 -5.74 3.86 16.10
CA LEU A 52 -7.17 3.54 16.23
C LEU A 52 -7.87 3.46 14.88
N GLU A 53 -7.57 4.37 13.96
CA GLU A 53 -8.19 4.38 12.63
C GLU A 53 -7.80 3.17 11.79
N TRP A 54 -6.56 2.68 11.94
CA TRP A 54 -6.06 1.54 11.19
C TRP A 54 -6.50 0.20 11.78
N SER A 55 -6.66 0.15 13.11
CA SER A 55 -7.06 -1.05 13.85
C SER A 55 -8.58 -1.22 13.99
N GLU A 56 -9.36 -0.15 13.80
CA GLU A 56 -10.83 -0.22 13.83
C GLU A 56 -11.39 -1.07 12.67
N LYS A 57 -12.19 -2.07 13.03
CA LYS A 57 -12.89 -2.92 12.05
C LYS A 57 -14.09 -2.19 11.48
N ARG A 58 -14.15 -2.12 10.15
CA ARG A 58 -15.29 -1.56 9.43
C ARG A 58 -15.73 -2.49 8.33
N TRP A 59 -16.97 -2.35 7.90
CA TRP A 59 -17.48 -3.08 6.76
C TRP A 59 -16.66 -2.76 5.51
N THR A 60 -16.29 -3.80 4.77
CA THR A 60 -15.47 -3.68 3.56
C THR A 60 -15.91 -4.75 2.58
N PHE A 61 -16.09 -4.35 1.34
CA PHE A 61 -16.39 -5.26 0.25
C PHE A 61 -15.11 -5.92 -0.23
N ARG A 62 -15.17 -7.21 -0.58
CA ARG A 62 -14.03 -7.91 -1.21
C ARG A 62 -13.50 -7.16 -2.44
N LYS A 63 -14.42 -6.61 -3.24
CA LYS A 63 -14.10 -5.85 -4.46
C LYS A 63 -13.42 -4.51 -4.20
N GLU A 64 -13.59 -3.89 -3.03
CA GLU A 64 -12.84 -2.68 -2.69
C GLU A 64 -11.35 -3.00 -2.62
N ILE A 65 -10.99 -4.12 -1.99
CA ILE A 65 -9.60 -4.57 -1.85
C ILE A 65 -8.97 -4.83 -3.23
N THR A 66 -9.61 -5.64 -4.07
CA THR A 66 -9.07 -5.99 -5.40
C THR A 66 -9.05 -4.79 -6.35
N ARG A 67 -10.06 -3.93 -6.32
CA ARG A 67 -10.10 -2.70 -7.13
C ARG A 67 -9.00 -1.71 -6.72
N SER A 68 -8.85 -1.44 -5.43
CA SER A 68 -7.79 -0.55 -4.93
C SER A 68 -6.41 -1.11 -5.26
N PHE A 69 -6.22 -2.43 -5.17
CA PHE A 69 -4.98 -3.08 -5.62
C PHE A 69 -4.70 -2.83 -7.10
N ALA A 70 -5.66 -3.11 -7.99
CA ALA A 70 -5.48 -2.89 -9.44
C ALA A 70 -5.17 -1.42 -9.76
N LYS A 71 -5.89 -0.48 -9.12
CA LYS A 71 -5.69 0.96 -9.27
C LYS A 71 -4.26 1.37 -8.94
N TRP A 72 -3.75 0.94 -7.79
CA TRP A 72 -2.43 1.36 -7.32
C TRP A 72 -1.30 0.63 -8.02
N ALA A 73 -1.48 -0.64 -8.38
CA ALA A 73 -0.50 -1.38 -9.19
C ALA A 73 -0.30 -0.68 -10.54
N THR A 74 -1.40 -0.27 -11.18
CA THR A 74 -1.35 0.48 -12.45
C THR A 74 -0.76 1.87 -12.27
N SER A 75 -1.09 2.56 -11.17
CA SER A 75 -0.62 3.93 -10.91
C SER A 75 0.88 4.01 -10.57
N GLN A 76 1.42 2.99 -9.91
CA GLN A 76 2.86 2.91 -9.57
C GLN A 76 3.70 2.35 -10.71
N SER A 77 3.08 1.57 -11.59
CA SER A 77 3.74 1.02 -12.75
C SER A 77 4.16 2.11 -13.72
N SER A 78 5.39 2.03 -14.22
CA SER A 78 5.84 2.83 -15.36
C SER A 78 5.11 2.48 -16.66
N TYR A 79 4.31 1.42 -16.66
CA TYR A 79 3.56 0.90 -17.79
C TYR A 79 2.05 1.00 -17.54
N PRO A 80 1.23 1.27 -18.57
CA PRO A 80 -0.23 1.38 -18.43
C PRO A 80 -0.93 0.16 -17.86
N CYS A 81 -0.31 -1.02 -17.92
CA CYS A 81 -0.78 -2.23 -17.27
C CYS A 81 0.43 -3.08 -16.84
N PRO A 82 0.60 -3.34 -15.53
CA PRO A 82 1.61 -4.27 -15.05
C PRO A 82 1.42 -5.67 -15.64
N GLU A 83 2.52 -6.31 -16.02
CA GLU A 83 2.49 -7.65 -16.58
C GLU A 83 1.92 -8.66 -15.55
N GLY A 84 0.94 -9.46 -15.98
CA GLY A 84 0.32 -10.46 -15.10
C GLY A 84 -0.65 -9.90 -14.06
N LEU A 85 -0.99 -8.60 -14.09
CA LEU A 85 -1.93 -7.98 -13.15
C LEU A 85 -3.26 -8.74 -13.06
N GLU A 86 -3.84 -9.14 -14.19
CA GLU A 86 -5.11 -9.90 -14.23
C GLU A 86 -4.99 -11.21 -13.44
N LYS A 87 -3.92 -11.98 -13.65
CA LYS A 87 -3.66 -13.25 -12.94
C LYS A 87 -3.49 -13.02 -11.43
N ILE A 88 -2.79 -11.95 -11.05
CA ILE A 88 -2.59 -11.59 -9.65
C ILE A 88 -3.92 -11.19 -9.00
N ILE A 89 -4.76 -10.42 -9.71
CA ILE A 89 -6.10 -10.03 -9.22
C ILE A 89 -7.01 -11.24 -9.07
N ASP A 90 -7.05 -12.14 -10.05
CA ASP A 90 -7.86 -13.36 -9.98
C ASP A 90 -7.42 -14.25 -8.82
N TYR A 91 -6.10 -14.43 -8.68
CA TYR A 91 -5.52 -15.17 -7.57
C TYR A 91 -5.86 -14.53 -6.22
N LEU A 92 -5.70 -13.21 -6.09
CA LEU A 92 -6.05 -12.47 -4.90
C LEU A 92 -7.53 -12.62 -4.54
N ASP A 93 -8.44 -12.51 -5.52
CA ASP A 93 -9.89 -12.68 -5.29
C ASP A 93 -10.23 -14.09 -4.79
N ILE A 94 -9.60 -15.12 -5.37
CA ILE A 94 -9.76 -16.52 -4.93
C ILE A 94 -9.24 -16.72 -3.50
N CYS A 95 -8.05 -16.21 -3.18
CA CYS A 95 -7.48 -16.32 -1.85
C CYS A 95 -8.32 -15.56 -0.82
N LEU A 96 -8.73 -14.33 -1.13
CA LEU A 96 -9.61 -13.55 -0.24
C LEU A 96 -10.92 -14.31 0.04
N LYS A 97 -11.57 -14.89 -0.97
CA LYS A 97 -12.77 -15.73 -0.80
C LYS A 97 -12.59 -16.87 0.18
N LYS A 98 -11.38 -17.43 0.27
CA LYS A 98 -11.06 -18.58 1.11
C LYS A 98 -10.66 -18.18 2.52
N GLU A 99 -9.86 -17.13 2.67
CA GLU A 99 -9.22 -16.74 3.93
C GLU A 99 -10.11 -15.86 4.83
N VAL A 100 -11.18 -15.27 4.27
CA VAL A 100 -12.11 -14.40 5.01
C VAL A 100 -13.54 -14.93 4.90
N ASP A 101 -14.26 -14.93 6.03
CA ASP A 101 -15.69 -15.21 6.09
C ASP A 101 -16.49 -14.01 5.57
N TRP A 102 -16.81 -14.03 4.28
CA TRP A 102 -17.62 -12.99 3.63
C TRP A 102 -19.11 -13.29 3.82
N GLY A 103 -19.87 -12.30 4.28
CA GLY A 103 -21.32 -12.38 4.36
C GLY A 103 -22.00 -12.43 2.99
N GLU A 104 -23.34 -12.44 2.99
CA GLU A 104 -24.17 -12.61 1.77
C GLU A 104 -23.86 -11.60 0.65
N ASP A 105 -23.42 -10.39 1.00
CA ASP A 105 -23.09 -9.32 0.05
C ASP A 105 -21.59 -9.21 -0.30
N GLU A 106 -20.81 -10.26 -0.07
CA GLU A 106 -19.33 -10.23 -0.21
C GLU A 106 -18.66 -9.19 0.71
N MET A 107 -19.26 -8.96 1.88
CA MET A 107 -18.81 -7.99 2.88
C MET A 107 -18.27 -8.68 4.13
N ALA A 108 -17.19 -8.13 4.69
CA ALA A 108 -16.65 -8.55 5.97
C ALA A 108 -16.26 -7.33 6.83
N LYS A 109 -16.21 -7.50 8.15
CA LYS A 109 -15.69 -6.47 9.06
C LYS A 109 -14.17 -6.62 9.20
N LEU A 110 -13.43 -5.74 8.53
CA LEU A 110 -11.97 -5.77 8.49
C LEU A 110 -11.38 -4.42 8.89
N SER A 111 -10.30 -4.44 9.65
CA SER A 111 -9.45 -3.27 9.88
C SER A 111 -8.49 -3.04 8.71
N LEU A 112 -7.88 -1.85 8.61
CA LEU A 112 -6.86 -1.60 7.58
C LEU A 112 -5.61 -2.45 7.84
N CYS A 113 -5.26 -2.70 9.11
CA CYS A 113 -4.18 -3.61 9.48
C CYS A 113 -4.47 -5.05 9.03
N GLU A 114 -5.70 -5.55 9.22
CA GLU A 114 -6.10 -6.88 8.76
C GLU A 114 -6.03 -7.00 7.24
N ILE A 115 -6.52 -5.99 6.51
CA ILE A 115 -6.44 -5.96 5.04
C ILE A 115 -4.97 -5.95 4.58
N ASN A 116 -4.12 -5.11 5.20
CA ASN A 116 -2.71 -5.04 4.84
C ASN A 116 -1.99 -6.37 5.12
N LYS A 117 -2.29 -7.02 6.26
CA LYS A 117 -1.75 -8.33 6.59
C LYS A 117 -2.21 -9.41 5.61
N LEU A 118 -3.50 -9.49 5.28
CA LEU A 118 -4.01 -10.40 4.25
C LEU A 118 -3.32 -10.17 2.90
N LEU A 119 -3.18 -8.88 2.54
CA LEU A 119 -2.28 -8.36 1.50
C LEU A 119 -0.98 -9.14 1.38
N TYR A 120 -0.25 -9.02 2.47
CA TYR A 120 1.10 -9.50 2.65
C TYR A 120 1.15 -11.04 2.64
N ASP A 121 0.33 -11.68 3.46
CA ASP A 121 0.30 -13.13 3.62
C ASP A 121 -0.11 -13.84 2.31
N ILE A 122 -1.04 -13.26 1.52
CA ILE A 122 -1.50 -13.85 0.26
C ILE A 122 -0.48 -13.66 -0.86
N LEU A 123 -0.02 -12.42 -1.08
CA LEU A 123 0.75 -12.09 -2.28
C LEU A 123 2.25 -12.24 -2.07
N TYR A 124 2.74 -11.95 -0.87
CA TYR A 124 4.17 -11.92 -0.55
C TYR A 124 4.64 -13.27 -0.01
N GLU A 125 3.97 -13.81 1.01
CA GLU A 125 4.45 -15.03 1.68
C GLU A 125 4.24 -16.31 0.85
N GLN A 126 3.36 -16.29 -0.16
CA GLN A 126 3.14 -17.43 -1.05
C GLN A 126 4.13 -17.52 -2.22
N GLY A 127 5.06 -16.55 -2.35
CA GLY A 127 6.14 -16.61 -3.35
C GLY A 127 5.65 -16.61 -4.79
N LEU A 128 4.66 -15.78 -5.10
CA LEU A 128 4.16 -15.63 -6.47
C LEU A 128 5.22 -14.93 -7.32
N SER A 129 5.95 -15.70 -8.13
CA SER A 129 7.07 -15.19 -8.93
C SER A 129 6.69 -13.96 -9.77
N VAL A 130 5.49 -13.94 -10.36
CA VAL A 130 5.01 -12.81 -11.17
C VAL A 130 4.86 -11.52 -10.34
N PHE A 131 4.47 -11.65 -9.07
CA PHE A 131 4.35 -10.53 -8.16
C PHE A 131 5.73 -10.10 -7.64
N ASP A 132 6.61 -11.05 -7.32
CA ASP A 132 7.99 -10.76 -6.91
C ASP A 132 8.78 -10.04 -8.02
N ASP A 133 8.56 -10.43 -9.28
CA ASP A 133 9.17 -9.82 -10.46
C ASP A 133 8.83 -8.32 -10.59
N TRP A 134 7.70 -7.87 -10.04
CA TRP A 134 7.36 -6.44 -10.04
C TRP A 134 8.30 -5.60 -9.17
N ASN A 135 8.96 -6.20 -8.17
CA ASN A 135 9.88 -5.50 -7.29
C ASN A 135 11.32 -5.42 -7.86
N VAL A 136 11.53 -5.91 -9.08
CA VAL A 136 12.84 -5.94 -9.74
C VAL A 136 12.85 -4.94 -10.91
N PRO A 137 13.85 -4.03 -10.99
CA PRO A 137 13.99 -3.15 -12.14
C PRO A 137 14.18 -3.94 -13.44
N LYS A 138 13.34 -3.70 -14.44
CA LYS A 138 13.48 -4.33 -15.77
C LYS A 138 14.67 -3.72 -16.51
N LYS A 139 15.76 -4.50 -16.69
CA LYS A 139 17.04 -4.06 -17.29
C LYS A 139 17.03 -3.91 -18.81
N GLU A 140 16.10 -4.53 -19.53
CA GLU A 140 16.10 -4.53 -21.00
C GLU A 140 14.71 -4.22 -21.60
N TRP A 141 14.65 -3.14 -22.39
CA TRP A 141 13.47 -2.68 -23.12
C TRP A 141 13.44 -3.21 -24.56
N ARG A 142 13.78 -4.48 -24.78
CA ARG A 142 13.81 -5.03 -26.15
C ARG A 142 12.44 -5.60 -26.55
N ASP A 143 11.86 -4.92 -27.54
CA ASP A 143 10.98 -5.46 -28.59
C ASP A 143 9.45 -5.38 -28.48
N THR A 144 8.85 -4.67 -27.51
CA THR A 144 7.39 -4.42 -27.59
C THR A 144 7.01 -2.96 -27.41
N VAL A 145 6.98 -2.26 -28.55
CA VAL A 145 6.43 -0.91 -28.70
C VAL A 145 4.91 -0.96 -28.56
N PHE A 146 4.37 -0.32 -27.52
CA PHE A 146 3.10 0.39 -27.61
C PHE A 146 3.32 1.83 -27.14
N MET A 147 3.61 2.70 -28.10
CA MET A 147 3.69 4.14 -27.94
C MET A 147 2.30 4.70 -27.60
N CYS A 148 2.07 5.02 -26.33
CA CYS A 148 1.05 5.99 -25.90
C CYS A 148 1.56 6.82 -24.70
N ILE A 149 2.84 7.21 -24.69
CA ILE A 149 3.30 8.23 -23.76
C ILE A 149 3.87 9.37 -24.59
N GLY A 150 2.99 10.33 -24.90
CA GLY A 150 3.43 11.65 -25.35
C GLY A 150 4.34 12.25 -24.29
N GLU A 151 5.51 12.72 -24.70
CA GLU A 151 6.34 13.68 -23.97
C GLU A 151 6.72 13.31 -22.51
N ALA A 152 6.99 12.04 -22.22
CA ALA A 152 7.62 11.67 -20.94
C ALA A 152 9.08 11.28 -21.14
N GLU A 153 9.96 12.28 -21.12
CA GLU A 153 11.39 12.15 -20.75
C GLU A 153 11.57 11.67 -19.29
N ARG A 154 10.70 10.80 -18.76
CA ARG A 154 10.59 10.52 -17.31
C ARG A 154 10.53 9.05 -16.91
N ALA A 155 10.67 8.10 -17.84
CA ALA A 155 10.94 6.73 -17.44
C ALA A 155 12.45 6.58 -17.18
N ASN A 156 12.91 7.06 -16.02
CA ASN A 156 14.28 6.76 -15.59
C ASN A 156 14.34 5.24 -15.34
N PRO A 157 15.13 4.47 -16.12
CA PRO A 157 15.10 3.00 -16.11
C PRO A 157 15.44 2.39 -14.74
N ASP A 158 16.11 3.15 -13.88
CA ASP A 158 16.42 2.77 -12.49
C ASP A 158 15.18 2.68 -11.58
N TYR A 159 14.02 3.20 -12.02
CA TYR A 159 12.76 3.24 -11.28
C TYR A 159 11.63 2.40 -11.91
N GLY A 160 11.97 1.49 -12.84
CA GLY A 160 11.01 0.65 -13.56
C GLY A 160 10.44 -0.53 -12.76
N TYR A 161 10.16 -0.36 -11.47
CA TYR A 161 9.63 -1.39 -10.58
C TYR A 161 8.47 -0.85 -9.74
N ILE A 162 7.62 -1.75 -9.22
CA ILE A 162 6.55 -1.43 -8.29
C ILE A 162 7.03 -1.84 -6.90
N SER A 163 7.16 -0.86 -6.00
CA SER A 163 7.46 -1.16 -4.60
C SER A 163 6.27 -1.86 -3.96
N LEU A 164 6.41 -3.16 -3.69
CA LEU A 164 5.31 -3.99 -3.17
C LEU A 164 4.82 -3.50 -1.80
N ASP A 165 5.72 -3.16 -0.88
CA ASP A 165 5.33 -2.61 0.43
C ASP A 165 4.55 -1.29 0.27
N ALA A 166 4.97 -0.41 -0.66
CA ALA A 166 4.25 0.83 -0.94
C ALA A 166 2.90 0.58 -1.62
N LEU A 167 2.81 -0.41 -2.51
CA LEU A 167 1.57 -0.87 -3.12
C LEU A 167 0.56 -1.31 -2.05
N LEU A 168 0.94 -2.24 -1.18
CA LEU A 168 0.04 -2.74 -0.14
C LEU A 168 -0.37 -1.62 0.84
N HIS A 169 0.54 -0.69 1.16
CA HIS A 169 0.21 0.47 1.97
C HIS A 169 -0.81 1.39 1.29
N ASN A 170 -0.62 1.70 0.01
CA ASN A 170 -1.48 2.59 -0.76
C ASN A 170 -2.89 2.03 -0.98
N VAL A 171 -3.04 0.70 -1.10
CA VAL A 171 -4.35 0.03 -1.08
C VAL A 171 -5.13 0.39 0.18
N CYS A 172 -4.50 0.29 1.35
CA CYS A 172 -5.13 0.65 2.62
C CYS A 172 -5.45 2.15 2.71
N LEU A 173 -4.59 3.02 2.15
CA LEU A 173 -4.86 4.46 2.11
C LEU A 173 -6.08 4.81 1.24
N ASP A 174 -6.29 4.10 0.13
CA ASP A 174 -7.44 4.27 -0.76
C ASP A 174 -8.74 3.95 0.00
N ILE A 175 -8.79 2.76 0.59
CA ILE A 175 -9.94 2.28 1.39
C ILE A 175 -10.19 3.22 2.57
N ARG A 176 -9.13 3.69 3.24
CA ARG A 176 -9.25 4.69 4.32
C ARG A 176 -9.88 5.99 3.83
N THR A 177 -9.48 6.47 2.66
CA THR A 177 -9.99 7.72 2.10
C THR A 177 -11.49 7.59 1.80
N GLU A 178 -11.90 6.49 1.18
CA GLU A 178 -13.30 6.18 0.92
C GLU A 178 -14.12 6.09 2.23
N ARG A 179 -13.60 5.39 3.25
CA ARG A 179 -14.21 5.33 4.59
C ARG A 179 -14.43 6.72 5.20
N ARG A 180 -13.42 7.60 5.12
CA ARG A 180 -13.52 8.99 5.61
C ARG A 180 -14.53 9.81 4.82
N GLU A 181 -14.62 9.60 3.51
CA GLU A 181 -15.61 10.28 2.66
C GLU A 181 -17.03 9.84 3.00
N ASN A 182 -17.24 8.55 3.24
CA ASN A 182 -18.50 8.01 3.72
C ASN A 182 -18.89 8.59 5.09
N ASP A 183 -17.95 8.68 6.04
CA ASP A 183 -18.22 9.32 7.34
C ASP A 183 -18.67 10.78 7.21
N ARG A 184 -18.02 11.53 6.31
CA ARG A 184 -18.39 12.92 6.02
C ARG A 184 -19.78 12.99 5.37
N PHE A 185 -20.09 12.06 4.49
CA PHE A 185 -21.41 11.97 3.87
C PHE A 185 -22.48 11.66 4.92
N ASP A 186 -22.28 10.64 5.76
CA ASP A 186 -23.22 10.21 6.80
C ASP A 186 -23.47 11.32 7.82
N ALA A 187 -22.42 12.03 8.24
CA ALA A 187 -22.54 13.18 9.14
C ALA A 187 -23.43 14.28 8.55
N LYS A 188 -23.20 14.66 7.27
CA LYS A 188 -24.01 15.66 6.57
C LYS A 188 -25.44 15.18 6.34
N PHE A 189 -25.61 13.91 6.00
CA PHE A 189 -26.93 13.32 5.78
C PHE A 189 -27.74 13.35 7.07
N LYS A 190 -27.14 12.93 8.19
CA LYS A 190 -27.78 12.95 9.51
C LYS A 190 -28.10 14.36 10.00
N GLU A 191 -27.21 15.33 9.78
CA GLU A 191 -27.46 16.74 10.09
C GLU A 191 -28.67 17.28 9.33
N LYS A 192 -28.79 16.95 8.05
CA LYS A 192 -29.84 17.49 7.18
C LYS A 192 -31.19 16.77 7.30
N TYR A 193 -31.17 15.46 7.55
CA TYR A 193 -32.37 14.60 7.44
C TYR A 193 -32.65 13.77 8.70
N GLY A 194 -31.81 13.82 9.74
CA GLY A 194 -31.93 12.97 10.92
C GLY A 194 -33.14 13.25 11.82
N GLU A 195 -33.81 14.40 11.62
CA GLU A 195 -35.02 14.78 12.36
C GLU A 195 -36.33 14.43 11.64
N LEU A 196 -36.26 13.88 10.43
CA LEU A 196 -37.44 13.34 9.74
C LEU A 196 -37.83 12.01 10.39
N LYS A 197 -38.56 12.09 11.51
CA LYS A 197 -39.27 10.97 12.14
C LYS A 197 -40.74 10.98 11.76
#